data_AF-A0A953W3R1-F1
#
_entry.id   AF-A0A953W3R1-F1
#
_cell.length_a   1.000
_cell.length_b   1.000
_cell.length_c   1.000
_cell.angle_alpha   90.00
_cell.angle_beta   90.00
_cell.angle_gamma   90.00
#
_symmetry.space_group_name_H-M   'P 1'
#
loop_
_entity.id
_entity.type
_entity.pdbx_description
1 polymer ?
#
loop_
_entity_poly.entity_id
_entity_poly.type
_entity_poly.pdbx_seq_one_letter_code
_entity_poly.pdbx_strand_id
1 'polypeptide(L)' 'MAIEQRLRELDARHRDLDIIIKSEALHPSVDATRLTAMKRQKLKLKEEIEQLRQGSEHN' A
#
# COMPACT_ATOMS: atom_id res chain seq x y z
N MET A 1 17.13 -10.14 -7.70
CA MET A 1 17.72 -10.50 -6.38
C MET A 1 16.77 -10.05 -5.26
N ALA A 2 16.93 -10.53 -4.02
CA ALA A 2 15.92 -10.52 -2.93
C ALA A 2 15.06 -9.24 -2.72
N ILE A 3 15.55 -8.07 -3.09
CA ILE A 3 14.79 -6.80 -3.04
C ILE A 3 13.62 -6.79 -4.03
N GLU A 4 13.78 -7.29 -5.26
CA GLU A 4 12.68 -7.36 -6.24
C GLU A 4 11.54 -8.28 -5.79
N GLN A 5 11.86 -9.28 -4.95
CA GLN A 5 10.87 -10.18 -4.38
C GLN A 5 10.10 -9.48 -3.27
N ARG A 6 10.79 -8.75 -2.38
CA ARG A 6 10.15 -7.89 -1.37
C ARG A 6 9.29 -6.79 -2.00
N LEU A 7 9.77 -6.15 -3.06
CA LEU A 7 9.02 -5.12 -3.79
C LEU A 7 7.71 -5.69 -4.35
N ARG A 8 7.76 -6.90 -4.93
CA ARG A 8 6.56 -7.59 -5.43
C ARG A 8 5.57 -7.96 -4.34
N GLU A 9 6.05 -8.44 -3.18
CA GLU A 9 5.18 -8.72 -2.03
C GLU A 9 4.50 -7.45 -1.48
N LEU A 10 5.26 -6.35 -1.39
CA LEU A 10 4.72 -5.05 -0.98
C LEU A 10 3.73 -4.48 -1.99
N ASP A 11 4.01 -4.62 -3.28
CA ASP A 11 3.10 -4.19 -4.35
C ASP A 11 1.80 -4.99 -4.32
N ALA A 12 1.88 -6.31 -4.10
CA ALA A 12 0.71 -7.16 -3.91
C ALA A 12 -0.12 -6.73 -2.69
N ARG A 13 0.53 -6.50 -1.54
CA ARG A 13 -0.15 -5.97 -0.33
C ARG A 13 -0.79 -4.61 -0.56
N HIS A 14 -0.10 -3.73 -1.26
CA HIS A 14 -0.62 -2.39 -1.59
C HIS A 14 -1.85 -2.51 -2.51
N ARG A 15 -1.83 -3.42 -3.48
CA ARG A 15 -2.94 -3.68 -4.38
C ARG A 15 -4.15 -4.26 -3.67
N ASP A 16 -3.95 -5.19 -2.75
CA ASP A 16 -5.00 -5.72 -1.86
C ASP A 16 -5.66 -4.59 -1.04
N LEU A 17 -4.84 -3.74 -0.42
CA LEU A 17 -5.33 -2.59 0.33
C LEU A 17 -6.12 -1.61 -0.54
N ASP A 18 -5.69 -1.38 -1.78
CA ASP A 18 -6.40 -0.52 -2.73
C ASP A 18 -7.77 -1.11 -3.14
N ILE A 19 -7.84 -2.44 -3.32
CA ILE A 19 -9.09 -3.16 -3.62
C ILE A 19 -10.05 -3.05 -2.43
N ILE A 20 -9.55 -3.27 -1.22
CA ILE A 20 -10.37 -3.15 0.00
C ILE A 20 -10.86 -1.71 0.16
N ILE A 21 -10.00 -0.71 -0.04
CA ILE A 21 -10.39 0.71 -0.03
C ILE A 21 -11.48 0.99 -1.06
N LYS A 22 -11.33 0.50 -2.29
CA LYS A 22 -12.34 0.70 -3.35
C LYS A 22 -13.65 0.03 -3.01
N SER A 23 -13.61 -1.21 -2.53
CA SER A 23 -14.81 -1.96 -2.14
C SER A 23 -15.54 -1.28 -0.99
N GLU A 24 -14.80 -0.80 0.01
CA GLU A 24 -15.36 -0.01 1.11
C GLU A 24 -15.90 1.33 0.60
N ALA A 25 -15.19 2.06 -0.26
CA ALA A 25 -15.62 3.35 -0.81
C ALA A 25 -16.86 3.24 -1.72
N LEU A 26 -17.09 2.09 -2.34
CA LEU A 26 -18.31 1.76 -3.09
C LEU A 26 -19.52 1.54 -2.17
N HIS A 27 -19.29 1.20 -0.91
CA HIS A 27 -20.37 1.08 0.07
C HIS A 27 -20.78 2.48 0.58
N PRO A 28 -22.07 2.85 0.49
CA PRO A 28 -22.56 4.15 0.96
C PRO A 28 -22.46 4.35 2.48
N SER A 29 -22.20 3.27 3.23
CA SER A 29 -21.97 3.28 4.67
C SER A 29 -20.49 3.30 5.04
N VAL A 30 -19.61 3.71 4.12
CA VAL A 30 -18.17 3.75 4.35
C VAL A 30 -17.85 4.68 5.52
N ASP A 31 -17.25 4.10 6.54
CA ASP A 31 -16.88 4.85 7.73
C ASP A 31 -15.69 5.74 7.39
N ALA A 32 -15.88 7.07 7.48
CA ALA A 32 -14.83 8.05 7.17
C ALA A 32 -13.54 7.79 7.97
N THR A 33 -13.67 7.20 9.18
CA THR A 33 -12.56 6.76 10.03
C THR A 33 -11.75 5.65 9.35
N ARG A 34 -12.44 4.67 8.77
CA ARG A 34 -11.84 3.50 8.10
C ARG A 34 -11.19 3.90 6.79
N LEU A 35 -11.83 4.79 6.01
CA LEU A 35 -11.22 5.39 4.82
C LEU A 35 -9.93 6.17 5.15
N THR A 36 -9.94 6.91 6.26
CA THR A 36 -8.76 7.66 6.73
C THR A 36 -7.65 6.74 7.21
N ALA A 37 -7.99 5.68 7.95
CA ALA A 37 -7.04 4.66 8.39
C ALA A 37 -6.39 3.93 7.20
N MET A 38 -7.18 3.56 6.20
CA MET A 38 -6.67 2.90 5.00
C MET A 38 -5.84 3.82 4.11
N LYS A 39 -6.20 5.11 3.98
CA LYS A 39 -5.33 6.11 3.33
C LYS A 39 -3.97 6.23 4.04
N ARG A 40 -3.95 6.21 5.37
CA ARG A 40 -2.70 6.19 6.15
C ARG A 40 -1.90 4.91 5.92
N GLN A 41 -2.55 3.74 5.88
CA GLN A 41 -1.87 2.48 5.57
C GLN A 41 -1.31 2.48 4.14
N LYS A 42 -2.07 2.98 3.17
CA LYS A 42 -1.64 3.14 1.78
C LYS A 42 -0.42 4.05 1.67
N LEU A 43 -0.41 5.16 2.42
CA LEU A 43 0.75 6.07 2.47
C LEU A 43 1.99 5.37 3.04
N LYS A 44 1.85 4.65 4.17
CA LYS A 44 2.95 3.89 4.77
C LYS A 44 3.53 2.83 3.82
N LEU A 45 2.66 2.08 3.15
CA LEU A 45 3.07 1.09 2.13
C LEU A 45 3.83 1.75 0.99
N LYS A 46 3.36 2.91 0.52
CA LYS A 46 4.03 3.67 -0.53
C LYS A 46 5.42 4.16 -0.08
N GLU A 47 5.54 4.67 1.14
CA GLU A 47 6.84 5.07 1.71
C GLU A 47 7.79 3.87 1.87
N GLU A 48 7.28 2.71 2.30
CA GLU A 48 8.09 1.50 2.45
C GLU A 48 8.57 0.98 1.09
N ILE A 49 7.74 1.05 0.05
CA ILE A 49 8.11 0.76 -1.34
C ILE A 49 9.15 1.76 -1.86
N GLU A 50 8.97 3.06 -1.62
CA GLU A 50 9.95 4.08 -2.04
C GLU A 50 11.28 3.93 -1.31
N GLN A 51 11.27 3.65 -0.01
CA GLN A 51 12.48 3.36 0.78
C GLN A 51 13.22 2.15 0.24
N LEU A 52 12.51 1.05 -0.04
CA LEU A 52 13.12 -0.14 -0.62
C LEU A 52 13.65 0.11 -2.03
N ARG A 53 12.93 0.88 -2.84
CA ARG A 53 13.35 1.24 -4.20
C ARG A 53 14.61 2.12 -4.18
N GLN A 54 14.61 3.19 -3.38
CA GLN A 54 15.77 4.08 -3.23
C GLN A 54 16.98 3.36 -2.64
N GLY A 55 16.76 2.45 -1.69
CA GLY A 55 17.81 1.62 -1.10
C GLY A 55 18.40 0.61 -2.09
N SER A 56 17.61 0.08 -3.04
CA SER A 56 18.12 -0.76 -4.12
C SER A 56 18.88 -0.01 -5.20
N GLU A 57 18.59 1.27 -5.44
CA GLU A 57 19.29 2.06 -6.47
C GLU A 57 20.66 2.57 -6.00
N HIS A 58 20.96 2.48 -4.69
CA HIS A 58 22.25 2.87 -4.11
C HIS A 58 23.20 1.70 -3.81
N ASN A 59 22.91 0.47 -4.26
CA ASN A 59 23.77 -0.69 -4.04
C ASN A 59 24.39 -1.23 -5.33
#